data_AF-A0A3B9Y8B2-F1
#
_entry.id   AF-A0A3B9Y8B2-F1
#
_cell.length_a   1.000
_cell.length_b   1.000
_cell.length_c   1.000
_cell.angle_alpha   90.00
_cell.angle_beta   90.00
_cell.angle_gamma   90.00
#
_symmetry.space_group_name_H-M   'P 1'
#
loop_
_entity.id
_entity.type
_entity.pdbx_description
1 polymer ?
#
loop_
_entity_poly.entity_id
_entity_poly.type
_entity_poly.pdbx_seq_one_letter_code
_entity_poly.pdbx_strand_id
1 'polypeptide(L)'
;LGHLTGADTASLLEVINRRYLPNSVLARADPADSLAVQTAQTVQAVPLLADRPLKDGKATAYVCQNFTCLAPVNTAEELERLL
;
A
#
# COMPACT_ATOMS: atom_id res chain seq x y z
N LEU A 1 -2.08 -0.51 1.62
CA LEU A 1 -3.22 -0.22 2.51
C LEU A 1 -3.63 -1.49 3.20
N GLY A 2 -3.89 -1.43 4.50
CA GLY A 2 -4.24 -2.62 5.26
C GLY A 2 -4.06 -2.40 6.76
N HIS A 3 -4.67 -3.27 7.55
CA HIS A 3 -4.64 -3.17 9.00
C HIS A 3 -3.21 -3.30 9.55
N LEU A 4 -2.86 -2.46 10.52
CA LEU A 4 -1.57 -2.45 11.22
C LEU A 4 -1.19 -3.82 11.78
N THR A 5 -2.18 -4.54 12.28
CA THR A 5 -2.03 -5.88 12.87
C THR A 5 -2.44 -7.01 11.92
N GLY A 6 -2.79 -6.68 10.67
CA GLY A 6 -3.21 -7.66 9.66
C GLY A 6 -2.03 -8.50 9.19
N ALA A 7 -2.20 -9.83 9.18
CA ALA A 7 -1.18 -10.76 8.70
C ALA A 7 -0.84 -10.54 7.22
N ASP A 8 -1.84 -10.21 6.40
CA ASP A 8 -1.71 -9.85 4.99
C ASP A 8 -0.84 -8.59 4.79
N THR A 9 -1.05 -7.57 5.62
CA THR A 9 -0.27 -6.33 5.61
C THR A 9 1.18 -6.60 6.01
N ALA A 10 1.40 -7.46 7.01
CA ALA A 10 2.73 -7.88 7.42
C ALA A 10 3.47 -8.62 6.29
N SER A 11 2.80 -9.55 5.60
CA SER A 11 3.38 -10.27 4.45
C SER A 11 3.80 -9.33 3.31
N LEU A 12 2.99 -8.32 2.97
CA LEU A 12 3.37 -7.33 1.95
C LEU A 12 4.56 -6.46 2.39
N LEU A 13 4.61 -6.05 3.66
CA LEU A 13 5.72 -5.27 4.21
C LEU A 13 7.02 -6.06 4.26
N GLU A 14 6.96 -7.37 4.53
CA GLU A 14 8.13 -8.23 4.53
C GLU A 14 8.81 -8.25 3.16
N VAL A 15 8.05 -8.38 2.07
CA VAL A 15 8.57 -8.31 0.70
C VAL A 15 9.33 -7.01 0.44
N ILE A 16 8.75 -5.88 0.85
CA ILE A 16 9.35 -4.55 0.66
C ILE A 16 10.63 -4.42 1.50
N ASN A 17 10.58 -4.81 2.77
CA ASN A 17 11.69 -4.63 3.71
C ASN A 17 12.89 -5.54 3.42
N ARG A 18 12.70 -6.65 2.70
CA ARG A 18 13.79 -7.56 2.29
C ARG A 18 14.50 -7.13 1.01
N ARG A 19 13.95 -6.18 0.26
CA ARG A 19 14.48 -5.72 -1.04
C ARG A 19 15.21 -4.39 -0.88
N TYR A 20 16.28 -4.20 -1.64
CA TYR A 20 16.90 -2.89 -1.80
C TYR A 20 16.16 -2.10 -2.90
N LEU A 21 15.38 -1.09 -2.50
CA LEU A 21 14.54 -0.29 -3.41
C LEU A 21 14.97 1.19 -3.39
N PRO A 22 16.06 1.55 -4.08
CA PRO A 22 16.54 2.93 -4.12
C PRO A 22 15.51 3.84 -4.81
N ASN A 23 15.42 5.09 -4.34
CA ASN A 23 14.50 6.11 -4.88
C ASN A 23 13.01 5.74 -4.76
N SER A 24 12.65 4.85 -3.84
CA SER A 24 11.26 4.50 -3.56
C SER A 24 10.72 5.24 -2.33
N VAL A 25 9.41 5.49 -2.32
CA VAL A 25 8.68 6.04 -1.17
C VAL A 25 7.55 5.08 -0.84
N LEU A 26 7.47 4.67 0.42
CA LEU A 26 6.39 3.83 0.93
C LEU A 26 5.41 4.68 1.74
N ALA A 27 4.15 4.68 1.32
CA ALA A 27 3.04 5.22 2.09
C ALA A 27 2.11 4.07 2.53
N ARG A 28 1.75 4.05 3.82
CA ARG A 28 0.83 3.05 4.39
C ARG A 28 -0.25 3.77 5.19
N ALA A 29 -1.45 3.22 5.14
CA ALA A 29 -2.59 3.69 5.91
C ALA A 29 -3.37 2.47 6.44
N ASP A 30 -3.87 2.60 7.66
CA ASP A 30 -4.79 1.63 8.25
C ASP A 30 -6.23 2.05 7.96
N PRO A 31 -7.07 1.20 7.35
CA PRO A 31 -8.49 1.48 7.19
C PRO A 31 -9.27 1.63 8.50
N ALA A 32 -8.77 1.09 9.62
CA ALA A 32 -9.34 1.28 10.95
C ALA A 32 -9.04 2.67 11.54
N ASP A 33 -8.01 3.36 11.05
CA ASP A 33 -7.87 4.77 11.31
C ASP A 33 -8.91 5.49 10.44
N SER A 34 -10.04 5.87 11.06
CA SER A 34 -11.12 6.64 10.43
C SER A 34 -10.63 7.93 9.74
N LEU A 35 -9.42 8.37 10.06
CA LEU A 35 -8.72 9.48 9.42
C LEU A 35 -7.91 9.06 8.18
N ALA A 36 -7.43 7.82 8.06
CA ALA A 36 -6.25 7.56 7.23
C ALA A 36 -6.52 7.24 5.75
N VAL A 37 -7.73 6.82 5.37
CA VAL A 37 -7.99 6.33 3.99
C VAL A 37 -8.99 7.17 3.20
N GLN A 38 -9.89 7.92 3.87
CA GLN A 38 -10.94 8.67 3.16
C GLN A 38 -11.29 10.05 3.72
N THR A 39 -10.66 10.55 4.78
CA THR A 39 -10.87 11.97 5.15
C THR A 39 -9.96 12.86 4.31
N ALA A 40 -10.50 14.01 3.91
CA ALA A 40 -9.74 15.04 3.18
C ALA A 40 -8.40 15.34 3.86
N GLN A 41 -8.33 15.28 5.20
CA GLN A 41 -7.16 15.60 6.00
C GLN A 41 -5.96 14.64 5.77
N THR A 42 -6.17 13.32 5.70
CA THR A 42 -5.04 12.41 5.42
C THR A 42 -4.66 12.40 3.95
N VAL A 43 -5.63 12.55 3.05
CA VAL A 43 -5.35 12.75 1.63
C VAL A 43 -4.54 14.03 1.40
N GLN A 44 -4.79 15.09 2.16
CA GLN A 44 -3.99 16.31 2.13
C GLN A 44 -2.56 16.09 2.68
N ALA A 45 -2.42 15.30 3.75
CA ALA A 45 -1.12 15.01 4.37
C ALA A 45 -0.24 14.08 3.51
N VAL A 46 -0.85 13.06 2.89
CA VAL A 46 -0.16 12.08 2.04
C VAL A 46 -0.98 11.84 0.76
N PRO A 47 -0.82 12.70 -0.27
CA PRO A 47 -1.58 12.60 -1.53
C PRO A 47 -1.44 11.26 -2.25
N LEU A 48 -0.34 10.52 -2.01
CA LEU A 48 -0.11 9.19 -2.57
C LEU A 48 -1.17 8.14 -2.14
N LEU A 49 -1.89 8.38 -1.04
CA LEU A 49 -2.94 7.50 -0.54
C LEU A 49 -4.32 7.76 -1.17
N ALA A 50 -4.48 8.84 -1.94
CA ALA A 50 -5.75 9.22 -2.55
C ALA A 50 -6.27 8.16 -3.54
N ASP A 51 -7.56 7.87 -3.49
CA ASP A 51 -8.25 6.94 -4.41
C ASP A 51 -7.58 5.56 -4.51
N ARG A 52 -6.98 5.12 -3.40
CA ARG A 52 -6.48 3.77 -3.21
C ARG A 52 -7.40 3.10 -2.20
N PRO A 53 -8.42 2.34 -2.60
CA PRO A 53 -9.20 1.54 -1.67
C PRO A 53 -8.51 0.20 -1.37
N LEU A 54 -8.98 -0.53 -0.36
CA LEU A 54 -8.70 -1.96 -0.28
C LEU A 54 -9.40 -2.68 -1.44
N LYS A 55 -8.83 -3.78 -1.90
CA LYS A 55 -9.45 -4.69 -2.87
C LYS A 55 -9.81 -5.98 -2.16
N ASP A 56 -11.03 -6.45 -2.38
CA ASP A 56 -11.56 -7.71 -1.84
C ASP A 56 -11.48 -7.83 -0.30
N GLY A 57 -11.50 -6.69 0.40
CA GLY A 57 -11.37 -6.63 1.86
C GLY A 57 -10.00 -7.07 2.40
N LYS A 58 -9.00 -7.21 1.53
CA LYS A 58 -7.62 -7.59 1.89
C LYS A 58 -6.70 -6.38 1.83
N ALA A 59 -5.56 -6.48 2.50
CA ALA A 59 -4.47 -5.56 2.29
C ALA A 59 -4.07 -5.50 0.81
N THR A 60 -3.90 -4.29 0.30
CA THR A 60 -3.63 -4.04 -1.12
C THR A 60 -2.40 -3.16 -1.27
N ALA A 61 -1.44 -3.63 -2.06
CA ALA A 61 -0.27 -2.89 -2.46
C ALA A 61 -0.49 -2.23 -3.83
N TYR A 62 -0.09 -0.96 -3.92
CA TYR A 62 -0.12 -0.18 -5.15
C TYR A 62 1.31 0.20 -5.49
N VAL A 63 1.83 -0.32 -6.60
CA VAL A 63 3.19 -0.05 -7.07
C VAL A 63 3.09 0.90 -8.26
N CYS A 64 3.67 2.08 -8.13
CA CYS A 64 3.72 3.06 -9.21
C CYS A 64 5.18 3.30 -9.62
N GLN A 65 5.45 3.19 -10.92
CA GLN A 65 6.78 3.36 -11.52
C GLN A 65 6.63 4.23 -12.76
N ASN A 66 7.58 5.13 -13.00
CA ASN A 66 7.56 6.03 -14.17
C ASN A 66 6.21 6.74 -14.36
N PHE A 67 5.67 7.32 -13.28
CA PHE A 67 4.38 8.04 -13.27
C PHE A 67 3.15 7.17 -13.61
N THR A 68 3.30 5.85 -13.66
CA THR A 68 2.22 4.91 -13.96
C THR A 68 2.05 3.92 -12.82
N CYS A 69 0.81 3.72 -12.36
CA CYS A 69 0.51 2.69 -11.38
C CYS A 69 0.17 1.37 -12.07
N LEU A 70 0.77 0.29 -11.60
CA LEU A 70 0.46 -1.07 -12.03
C LEU A 70 -0.86 -1.53 -11.42
N ALA A 71 -1.35 -2.68 -11.86
CA ALA A 71 -2.52 -3.31 -11.26
C ALA A 71 -2.26 -3.57 -9.75
N PRO A 72 -3.23 -3.25 -8.88
CA PRO A 72 -3.10 -3.52 -7.44
C PRO A 72 -2.99 -5.02 -7.18
N VAL A 73 -2.20 -5.37 -6.16
CA VAL A 73 -1.96 -6.76 -5.76
C VAL A 73 -2.25 -6.96 -4.28
N ASN A 74 -2.69 -8.16 -3.93
CA ASN A 74 -3.16 -8.49 -2.58
C ASN A 74 -2.33 -9.60 -1.91
N THR A 75 -1.31 -10.12 -2.59
CA THR A 75 -0.46 -11.22 -2.10
C THR A 75 1.02 -10.86 -2.17
N ALA A 76 1.83 -11.50 -1.32
CA ALA A 76 3.27 -11.31 -1.32
C ALA A 76 3.90 -11.77 -2.64
N GLU A 77 3.43 -12.89 -3.18
CA GLU A 77 3.95 -13.50 -4.42
C GLU A 77 3.64 -12.65 -5.66
N GLU A 78 2.48 -11.97 -5.67
CA GLU A 78 2.19 -10.97 -6.70
C GLU A 78 3.09 -9.74 -6.55
N LEU A 79 3.28 -9.24 -5.32
CA LEU A 79 4.12 -8.07 -5.07
C LEU A 79 5.60 -8.33 -5.42
N GLU A 80 6.12 -9.51 -5.09
CA GLU A 80 7.49 -9.94 -5.44
C GLU A 80 7.76 -9.98 -6.95
N ARG A 81 6.71 -10.20 -7.75
CA ARG A 81 6.81 -10.18 -9.22
C ARG A 81 6.82 -8.76 -9.79
N LEU A 82 6.33 -7.77 -9.03
CA LEU A 82 6.28 -6.37 -9.45
C LEU A 82 7.52 -5.55 -9.04
N LEU A 83 8.26 -6.00 -8.02
CA LEU A 83 9.44 -5.36 -7.43
C LEU A 83 10.73 -6.10 -7.76
#